data_AF-A0A951DCJ0-F1
#
_entry.id   AF-A0A951DCJ0-F1
#
_cell.length_a   1.000
_cell.length_b   1.000
_cell.length_c   1.000
_cell.angle_alpha   90.00
_cell.angle_beta   90.00
_cell.angle_gamma   90.00
#
_symmetry.space_group_name_H-M   'P 1'
#
loop_
_entity.id
_entity.type
_entity.pdbx_description
1 polymer ?
#
loop_
_entity_poly.entity_id
_entity_poly.type
_entity_poly.pdbx_seq_one_letter_code
_entity_poly.pdbx_strand_id
1 'polypeptide(L)' 'MTTNVSSFREQQTEVNGWPVRLTTYRVGEKYVCQADNVSPGACIARFSAASAEEAESQALSKATHLLGKTKRHEI' A
#
# COMPACT_ATOMS: atom_id res chain seq x y z
N MET A 1 -13.34 23.38 7.92
CA MET A 1 -13.04 22.81 6.59
C MET A 1 -13.01 21.30 6.74
N THR A 2 -14.15 20.65 6.47
CA THR A 2 -14.30 19.20 6.62
C THR A 2 -13.88 18.57 5.30
N THR A 3 -12.66 18.03 5.24
CA THR A 3 -12.17 17.37 4.02
C THR A 3 -13.00 16.11 3.81
N ASN A 4 -13.99 16.21 2.93
CA ASN A 4 -14.83 15.11 2.52
C ASN A 4 -13.96 14.19 1.65
N VAL A 5 -13.20 13.29 2.26
CA VAL A 5 -12.41 12.28 1.55
C VAL A 5 -13.37 11.19 1.09
N SER A 6 -14.07 11.44 0.00
CA SER A 6 -15.14 10.61 -0.54
C SER A 6 -14.68 9.26 -1.12
N SER A 7 -13.39 8.91 -1.05
CA SER A 7 -12.85 7.64 -1.55
C SER A 7 -11.60 7.20 -0.79
N PHE A 8 -11.63 7.24 0.55
CA PHE A 8 -10.60 6.63 1.38
C PHE A 8 -10.94 5.17 1.64
N ARG A 9 -10.01 4.26 1.32
CA ARG A 9 -10.12 2.83 1.58
C ARG A 9 -8.82 2.35 2.19
N GLU A 10 -8.87 1.80 3.39
CA GLU A 10 -7.76 1.07 3.98
C GLU A 10 -8.08 -0.42 4.05
N GLN A 11 -7.12 -1.25 3.67
CA GLN A 11 -7.21 -2.71 3.77
C GLN A 11 -5.89 -3.24 4.28
N GLN A 12 -5.94 -4.05 5.34
CA GLN A 12 -4.78 -4.80 5.78
C GLN A 12 -4.77 -6.16 5.09
N THR A 13 -3.61 -6.55 4.56
CA THR A 13 -3.36 -7.83 3.91
C THR A 13 -2.01 -8.38 4.36
N GLU A 14 -1.86 -9.70 4.35
CA GLU A 14 -0.57 -10.33 4.66
C GLU A 14 0.17 -10.63 3.36
N VAL A 15 1.41 -10.12 3.25
CA VAL A 15 2.27 -10.34 2.08
C VAL A 15 3.56 -10.99 2.55
N ASN A 16 3.82 -12.23 2.11
CA ASN A 16 5.00 -13.00 2.52
C ASN A 16 5.19 -13.08 4.05
N GLY A 17 4.10 -13.18 4.81
CA GLY A 17 4.12 -13.22 6.28
C GLY A 17 4.32 -11.87 6.96
N TRP A 18 4.33 -10.76 6.20
CA TRP A 18 4.36 -9.41 6.75
C TRP A 18 2.97 -8.75 6.68
N PRO A 19 2.51 -8.11 7.75
CA PRO A 19 1.27 -7.34 7.72
C PRO A 19 1.47 -6.05 6.92
N VAL A 20 0.85 -5.96 5.76
CA VAL A 20 0.86 -4.79 4.87
C VAL A 20 -0.48 -4.09 4.92
N ARG A 21 -0.48 -2.78 5.12
CA ARG A 21 -1.64 -1.91 5.01
C ARG A 21 -1.63 -1.25 3.64
N LEU A 22 -2.68 -1.49 2.86
CA LEU A 22 -2.97 -0.81 1.61
C LEU A 22 -3.93 0.34 1.90
N THR A 23 -3.50 1.55 1.64
CA THR A 23 -4.29 2.77 1.80
C THR A 23 -4.52 3.39 0.43
N THR A 24 -5.73 3.24 -0.11
CA THR A 24 -6.14 3.80 -1.39
C THR A 24 -6.95 5.07 -1.16
N TYR A 25 -6.56 6.17 -1.79
CA TYR A 25 -7.28 7.43 -1.73
C TYR A 25 -7.22 8.17 -3.07
N ARG A 26 -8.31 8.85 -3.43
CA ARG A 26 -8.36 9.67 -4.64
C ARG A 26 -7.78 11.06 -4.39
N VAL A 27 -6.85 11.47 -5.23
CA VAL A 27 -6.23 12.80 -5.22
C VAL A 27 -6.47 13.47 -6.57
N GLY A 28 -7.45 14.39 -6.60
CA GLY A 28 -7.88 15.04 -7.84
C GLY A 28 -8.47 14.03 -8.83
N GLU A 29 -7.78 13.82 -9.95
CA GLU A 29 -8.17 12.89 -11.01
C GLU A 29 -7.43 11.54 -10.96
N LYS A 30 -6.56 11.32 -9.97
CA LYS A 30 -5.75 10.11 -9.84
C LYS A 30 -6.08 9.35 -8.58
N TYR A 31 -5.89 8.04 -8.61
CA TYR A 31 -5.95 7.16 -7.44
C TYR A 31 -4.54 6.92 -6.93
N VAL A 32 -4.34 7.14 -5.64
CA VAL A 32 -3.08 6.87 -4.94
C VAL A 32 -3.30 5.65 -4.06
N CYS A 33 -2.44 4.64 -4.20
CA CYS A 33 -2.39 3.50 -3.30
C CYS A 33 -1.04 3.50 -2.59
N GLN A 34 -1.08 3.42 -1.27
CA GLN A 34 0.10 3.34 -0.41
C GLN A 34 0.13 1.99 0.29
N ALA A 35 1.23 1.25 0.13
CA ALA A 35 1.50 0.01 0.82
C ALA A 35 2.50 0.27 1.95
N ASP A 36 2.04 0.16 3.19
CA ASP A 36 2.82 0.36 4.41
C ASP A 36 2.99 -0.96 5.15
N ASN A 37 4.18 -1.28 5.63
CA ASN A 37 4.40 -2.39 6.55
C ASN A 37 3.91 -1.96 7.94
N VAL A 38 2.90 -2.62 8.51
CA VAL A 38 2.34 -2.29 9.83
C VAL A 38 3.40 -2.40 10.93
N SER A 39 4.42 -3.24 10.75
CA SER A 39 5.53 -3.36 11.70
C SER A 39 6.84 -3.59 10.94
N PRO A 40 7.78 -2.62 10.89
CA PRO A 40 7.97 -1.47 11.80
C PRO A 40 7.33 -0.12 11.39
N GLY A 41 6.21 -0.10 10.65
CA GLY A 41 5.56 1.16 10.24
C GLY A 41 6.20 1.81 9.01
N ALA A 42 6.99 1.07 8.24
CA ALA A 42 7.72 1.59 7.08
C ALA A 42 6.85 1.60 5.82
N CYS A 43 6.85 2.72 5.09
CA CYS A 43 6.25 2.77 3.75
C CYS A 43 7.07 1.88 2.80
N ILE A 44 6.46 0.78 2.33
CA ILE A 44 7.12 -0.16 1.41
C ILE A 44 7.07 0.39 -0.01
N ALA A 45 5.89 0.83 -0.43
CA ALA A 45 5.67 1.35 -1.76
C ALA A 45 4.51 2.35 -1.77
N ARG A 46 4.62 3.38 -2.60
CA ARG A 46 3.52 4.28 -2.91
C ARG A 46 3.39 4.36 -4.43
N PHE A 47 2.17 4.16 -4.93
CA PHE A 47 1.88 4.25 -6.35
C PHE A 47 0.69 5.17 -6.61
N SER A 48 0.71 5.84 -7.75
CA SER A 48 -0.39 6.69 -8.20
C SER A 48 -0.72 6.36 -9.65
N ALA A 49 -1.97 6.01 -9.93
CA ALA A 49 -2.44 5.63 -11.25
C ALA A 49 -3.76 6.35 -11.58
N ALA A 50 -4.20 6.23 -12.84
CA ALA A 50 -5.50 6.74 -13.26
C ALA A 50 -6.66 5.89 -12.72
N SER A 51 -6.40 4.65 -12.30
CA SER A 51 -7.38 3.71 -11.74
C SER A 51 -6.92 3.17 -10.37
N ALA A 52 -7.88 2.87 -9.49
CA ALA A 52 -7.59 2.30 -8.17
C ALA A 52 -6.96 0.90 -8.28
N GLU A 53 -7.48 0.09 -9.20
CA GLU A 53 -7.09 -1.31 -9.38
C GLU A 53 -5.63 -1.44 -9.85
N GLU A 54 -5.21 -0.58 -10.77
CA GLU A 54 -3.82 -0.52 -11.24
C GLU A 54 -2.87 -0.04 -10.14
N ALA A 55 -3.29 0.96 -9.35
CA ALA A 55 -2.49 1.44 -8.22
C ALA A 55 -2.31 0.35 -7.15
N GLU A 56 -3.37 -0.37 -6.82
CA GLU A 56 -3.35 -1.49 -5.85
C GLU A 56 -2.47 -2.63 -6.36
N SER A 57 -2.63 -3.05 -7.62
CA SER A 57 -1.86 -4.14 -8.22
C SER A 57 -0.35 -3.82 -8.26
N GLN A 58 0.02 -2.60 -8.65
CA GLN A 58 1.42 -2.15 -8.66
C GLN A 58 2.01 -2.07 -7.25
N ALA A 59 1.27 -1.50 -6.30
CA ALA A 59 1.70 -1.40 -4.91
C ALA A 59 1.92 -2.79 -4.28
N LEU A 60 0.98 -3.72 -4.50
CA LEU A 60 1.05 -5.10 -4.01
C LEU A 60 2.19 -5.89 -4.65
N SER A 61 2.35 -5.78 -5.98
CA SER A 61 3.46 -6.43 -6.71
C SER A 61 4.82 -5.96 -6.20
N LYS A 62 4.98 -4.64 -6.00
CA LYS A 62 6.20 -4.06 -5.46
C LYS A 62 6.44 -4.48 -4.01
N ALA A 63 5.41 -4.45 -3.17
CA ALA A 63 5.49 -4.90 -1.79
C ALA A 63 5.89 -6.38 -1.70
N THR A 64 5.30 -7.24 -2.53
CA THR A 64 5.65 -8.66 -2.63
C THR A 64 7.10 -8.85 -3.03
N HIS A 65 7.58 -8.12 -4.04
CA HIS A 65 8.98 -8.19 -4.48
C HIS A 65 9.97 -7.71 -3.41
N LEU A 66 9.65 -6.62 -2.71
CA LEU A 66 10.51 -6.06 -1.65
C LEU A 66 10.53 -6.95 -0.41
N LEU A 67 9.37 -7.38 0.07
CA LEU A 67 9.26 -8.26 1.24
C LEU A 67 9.82 -9.65 0.96
N GLY A 68 9.69 -10.16 -0.26
CA GLY A 68 10.35 -11.41 -0.67
C GLY A 68 11.88 -11.31 -0.68
N LYS A 69 12.43 -10.10 -0.86
CA LYS A 69 13.87 -9.82 -0.71
C LYS A 69 14.28 -9.60 0.74
N THR A 70 13.38 -9.09 1.58
CA THR A 70 13.59 -8.95 3.01
C THR A 70 13.65 -10.33 3.67
N LYS A 71 14.85 -10.92 3.70
CA LYS A 71 15.10 -12.12 4.51
C LYS A 71 14.82 -11.76 5.97
N ARG A 72 13.94 -12.51 6.62
CA ARG A 72 13.87 -12.52 8.09
C ARG A 72 15.26 -12.90 8.59
N HIS A 73 16.01 -11.93 9.11
CA HIS A 73 17.00 -12.24 10.12
C HIS A 73 16.17 -12.58 11.36
N GLU A 74 15.85 -13.87 11.53
CA GLU A 74 15.60 -14.38 12.87
C GLU A 74 16.90 -14.11 13.64
N ILE A 75 16.81 -13.19 14.60
CA ILE A 75 17.82 -12.97 15.64
C ILE A 75 17.60 -13.96 16.77
#